data_AF-A0A1F5R2Z3-F1
#
_entry.id   AF-A0A1F5R2Z3-F1
#
_cell.length_a   1.000
_cell.length_b   1.000
_cell.length_c   1.000
_cell.angle_alpha   90.00
_cell.angle_beta   90.00
_cell.angle_gamma   90.00
#
_symmetry.space_group_name_H-M   'P 1'
#
loop_
_entity.id
_entity.type
_entity.pdbx_description
1 polymer ?
#
loop_
_entity_poly.entity_id
_entity_poly.type
_entity_poly.pdbx_seq_one_letter_code
_entity_poly.pdbx_strand_id
1 'polypeptide(L)' 'MAEIELAVLSRQCLDRRIPDLRPLRQHATRWAAERNLKHTKVRWRFTTDDARIKLRRLYPLLDG' A
#
# COMPACT_ATOMS: atom_id res chain seq x y z
N MET A 1 -4.98 4.24 -0.90
CA MET A 1 -3.84 4.13 0.05
C MET A 1 -3.35 2.67 0.15
N ALA A 2 -4.24 1.69 0.29
CA ALA A 2 -3.89 0.27 0.30
C ALA A 2 -3.03 -0.18 -0.91
N GLU A 3 -3.34 0.30 -2.12
CA GLU A 3 -2.57 -0.05 -3.33
C GLU A 3 -1.10 0.36 -3.28
N ILE A 4 -0.78 1.53 -2.71
CA ILE A 4 0.61 1.99 -2.55
C ILE A 4 1.35 1.10 -1.56
N GLU A 5 0.70 0.80 -0.44
CA GLU A 5 1.25 -0.09 0.58
C GLU A 5 1.47 -1.51 0.04
N LEU A 6 0.57 -2.01 -0.81
CA LEU A 6 0.72 -3.28 -1.52
C LEU A 6 1.89 -3.26 -2.51
N ALA A 7 2.08 -2.17 -3.26
CA ALA A 7 3.21 -2.03 -4.16
C ALA A 7 4.56 -2.01 -3.41
N VAL A 8 4.61 -1.34 -2.25
CA VAL A 8 5.83 -1.32 -1.42
C VAL A 8 6.07 -2.69 -0.77
N LEU A 9 5.03 -3.34 -0.24
CA LEU A 9 5.10 -4.72 0.28
C LEU A 9 5.65 -5.66 -0.80
N SER A 10 5.15 -5.54 -2.03
CA SER A 10 5.58 -6.37 -3.15
C SER A 10 7.07 -6.20 -3.45
N ARG A 11 7.57 -4.96 -3.41
CA ARG A 11 8.97 -4.64 -3.70
C ARG A 11 9.93 -4.94 -2.55
N GLN A 12 9.47 -4.89 -1.30
CA GLN A 12 10.33 -4.98 -0.12
C GLN A 12 10.28 -6.33 0.60
N CYS A 13 9.19 -7.09 0.41
CA CYS A 13 8.93 -8.31 1.17
C CYS A 13 8.62 -9.51 0.27
N LEU A 14 8.00 -9.27 -0.89
CA LEU A 14 7.53 -10.31 -1.81
C LEU A 14 8.28 -10.29 -3.15
N ASP A 15 9.51 -9.77 -3.17
CA ASP A 15 10.40 -9.75 -4.34
C ASP A 15 10.91 -11.16 -4.75
N ARG A 16 10.59 -12.16 -3.92
CA ARG A 16 10.93 -13.57 -4.11
C ARG A 16 9.69 -14.46 -4.04
N ARG A 17 9.77 -15.62 -4.68
CA ARG A 17 8.75 -16.66 -4.57
C ARG A 17 8.75 -17.24 -3.15
N ILE A 18 7.57 -17.26 -2.53
CA ILE A 18 7.31 -17.93 -1.26
C ILE A 18 6.31 -19.06 -1.55
N PRO A 19 6.71 -20.34 -1.46
CA PRO A 19 5.90 -21.45 -1.93
C PRO A 19 4.69 -21.75 -1.01
N ASP A 20 4.78 -21.36 0.26
CA ASP A 20 3.78 -21.69 1.27
C ASP A 20 3.09 -20.45 1.83
N LEU A 21 1.78 -20.57 2.06
CA LEU A 21 0.95 -19.49 2.60
C LEU A 21 1.33 -19.11 4.04
N ARG A 22 1.76 -20.07 4.85
CA ARG A 22 2.13 -19.84 6.27
C ARG A 22 3.34 -18.89 6.39
N PRO A 23 4.50 -19.18 5.76
CA PRO A 23 5.61 -18.25 5.67
C PRO A 23 5.23 -16.91 5.05
N LEU A 24 4.44 -16.91 3.97
CA LEU A 24 4.00 -15.67 3.31
C LEU A 24 3.29 -14.74 4.30
N ARG A 25 2.34 -15.29 5.08
CA ARG A 25 1.59 -14.53 6.08
C ARG A 25 2.50 -13.99 7.18
N GLN A 26 3.45 -14.79 7.66
CA GLN A 26 4.40 -14.36 8.68
C GLN A 26 5.28 -13.19 8.19
N HIS A 27 5.79 -13.29 6.96
CA HIS A 27 6.59 -12.23 6.35
C HIS A 27 5.79 -10.93 6.17
N ALA A 28 4.58 -11.02 5.63
CA ALA A 28 3.72 -9.85 5.44
C ALA A 28 3.35 -9.16 6.76
N THR A 29 2.98 -9.93 7.80
CA THR A 29 2.65 -9.39 9.12
C THR A 29 3.84 -8.72 9.77
N ARG A 30 5.02 -9.34 9.71
CA ARG A 30 6.25 -8.77 10.27
C ARG A 30 6.62 -7.46 9.55
N TRP A 31 6.60 -7.46 8.22
CA TRP A 31 6.88 -6.26 7.43
C TRP A 31 5.90 -5.13 7.76
N ALA A 32 4.60 -5.43 7.89
CA ALA A 32 3.59 -4.44 8.24
C ALA A 32 3.83 -3.85 9.64
N ALA A 33 4.17 -4.70 10.62
CA ALA A 33 4.49 -4.25 11.98
C ALA A 33 5.72 -3.33 11.99
N GLU A 34 6.81 -3.71 11.31
CA GLU A 34 8.03 -2.90 11.21
C GLU A 34 7.76 -1.55 10.52
N ARG A 35 6.94 -1.54 9.47
CA ARG A 35 6.58 -0.32 8.74
C ARG A 35 5.71 0.62 9.57
N ASN A 36 4.76 0.07 10.32
CA ASN A 36 3.91 0.81 11.25
C ASN A 36 4.75 1.43 12.37
N LEU A 37 5.69 0.68 12.96
CA LEU A 37 6.63 1.17 13.97
C LEU A 37 7.53 2.30 13.46
N LYS A 38 7.97 2.21 12.19
CA LYS A 38 8.78 3.26 11.55
C LYS A 38 7.98 4.54 11.25
N HIS A 39 6.67 4.57 11.51
CA HIS A 39 5.76 5.67 11.16
C HIS A 39 6.04 6.19 9.74
N THR A 40 6.26 5.29 8.79
CA THR A 40 6.69 5.68 7.44
C THR A 40 5.54 6.43 6.78
N LYS A 41 5.62 7.77 6.76
CA LYS A 41 4.60 8.62 6.16
C LYS A 41 4.82 8.68 4.65
N VAL A 42 3.77 8.38 3.89
CA VAL A 42 3.74 8.70 2.46
C VAL A 42 3.71 10.23 2.34
N ARG A 43 4.77 10.82 1.77
CA ARG A 43 4.79 12.24 1.43
C ARG A 43 4.02 12.47 0.13
N TRP A 44 2.76 12.86 0.26
CA TRP A 44 1.93 13.22 -0.87
C TRP A 44 2.42 14.52 -1.50
N ARG A 45 2.48 14.56 -2.84
CA ARG A 45 2.85 15.76 -3.62
C ARG A 45 1.65 16.63 -4.00
N PHE A 46 0.45 16.23 -3.61
CA PHE A 46 -0.81 16.91 -3.89
C PHE A 46 -1.77 16.67 -2.72
N THR A 47 -2.68 17.62 -2.49
CA THR A 47 -3.70 17.49 -1.43
C THR A 47 -4.74 16.44 -1.80
N THR A 48 -5.54 15.98 -0.84
CA THR A 48 -6.66 15.06 -1.10
C THR A 48 -7.63 15.64 -2.14
N ASP A 49 -7.88 16.95 -2.10
CA ASP A 49 -8.75 17.64 -3.05
C ASP A 49 -8.16 17.65 -4.46
N ASP A 50 -6.86 17.98 -4.59
CA ASP A 50 -6.13 17.90 -5.86
C ASP A 50 -6.12 16.49 -6.44
N ALA A 51 -6.01 15.47 -5.58
CA ALA A 51 -6.07 14.07 -5.98
C ALA A 51 -7.42 13.73 -6.61
N ARG A 52 -8.52 14.20 -6.00
CA ARG A 52 -9.88 13.88 -6.45
C ARG A 52 -10.21 14.52 -7.79
N ILE A 53 -9.62 15.68 -8.07
CA ILE A 53 -9.71 16.34 -9.37
C ILE A 53 -8.87 15.58 -10.41
N LYS A 54 -7.60 15.31 -10.12
CA LYS A 54 -6.68 14.67 -11.07
C LYS A 54 -7.00 13.20 -11.37
N LEU A 55 -7.51 12.46 -10.39
CA LEU A 55 -7.78 11.02 -10.49
C LEU A 55 -9.26 10.69 -10.67
N ARG A 56 -10.10 11.68 -10.99
CA ARG A 56 -11.56 11.52 -11.16
C ARG A 56 -11.94 10.36 -12.09
N ARG A 57 -11.12 10.09 -13.11
CA ARG A 57 -11.32 8.97 -14.05
C ARG A 57 -11.06 7.60 -13.43
N LEU A 58 -10.13 7.50 -12.48
CA LEU A 58 -9.73 6.24 -11.84
C LEU A 58 -10.58 5.93 -10.61
N TYR A 59 -11.06 6.97 -9.92
CA TYR A 59 -11.94 6.84 -8.76
C TYR A 59 -13.18 7.71 -8.97
N PRO A 60 -14.14 7.27 -9.81
CA PRO A 60 -15.42 7.94 -9.89
C PRO A 60 -16.06 7.93 -8.50
N LEU A 61 -16.68 9.06 -8.14
CA LEU A 61 -17.58 9.11 -7.01
C LEU A 61 -18.65 8.06 -7.26
N LEU A 62 -18.72 7.04 -6.40
CA LEU A 62 -19.86 6.13 -6.39
C LEU A 62 -21.04 6.98 -5.92
N ASP A 63 -21.89 7.40 -6.86
CA ASP A 63 -23.18 7.98 -6.53
C ASP A 63 -23.98 6.92 -5.77
N GLY A 64 -24.41 7.27 -4.56
CA GLY A 64 -25.23 6.43 -3.70
C GLY A 64 -26.70 6.51 -4.07
#